data_AF-A0A8T5PUL2-F1
#
_entry.id   AF-A0A8T5PUL2-F1
#
_cell.length_a   1.000
_cell.length_b   1.000
_cell.length_c   1.000
_cell.angle_alpha   90.00
_cell.angle_beta   90.00
_cell.angle_gamma   90.00
#
_symmetry.space_group_name_H-M   'P 1'
#
loop_
_entity.id
_entity.type
_entity.pdbx_description
1 polymer ?
#
loop_
_entity_poly.entity_id
_entity_poly.type
_entity_poly.pdbx_seq_one_letter_code
_entity_poly.pdbx_strand_id
1 'polypeptide(L)'
;MRRSSVEDIIAYIENHEQMGNGCFPIRRFRYDTVNEAIDILHFQGRFLDLDVYDLRGTTSLWRSNGDVNYELARRAFKRFIENLGKRASLEDALPFVSQKTLINKPFNRYGTNLRGPLSVYKGSPYKAFKDLFDNDDEYKDYRDLQPYDLRSAPKKTWRTGTRRNYVLAREATKKLVLKLVEKKQARKHMTKKQAILEVLPEIYGNTFRNVEINKYHTTLENMLALVFGNSPYRAIRNLVDNDGEFRKFRDFKEYDLRYGKGNTWNRKNKTKNKRLGRRLTALLIGKIKGDEKLVNVLPRICKDTFEDVPINRYGTTLGSMLAHVYSDSPYKAVRDLIDNNQNFARYSDLMPYDMKGTTKYIWTNPDGSKNFELARHAVRQFFAWNSDKSFEELVEEADARTLAQTSINRYGTKFSVVFSVHGNSPYRAFKDLAEHDKKYAYLLPVIEKLKHAA
;
A
#
# COMPACT_ATOMS: atom_id res chain seq x y z
N MET A 1 -14.92 65.11 -2.96
CA MET A 1 -13.65 64.53 -3.45
C MET A 1 -13.62 64.64 -4.96
N ARG A 2 -12.59 65.28 -5.55
CA ARG A 2 -12.45 65.37 -7.01
C ARG A 2 -12.23 63.97 -7.60
N ARG A 3 -12.97 63.62 -8.64
CA ARG A 3 -12.68 62.46 -9.48
C ARG A 3 -11.46 62.83 -10.32
N SER A 4 -10.46 61.98 -10.36
CA SER A 4 -9.30 62.20 -11.23
C SER A 4 -9.71 62.02 -12.70
N SER A 5 -9.21 62.90 -13.56
CA SER A 5 -9.45 62.83 -15.00
C SER A 5 -8.51 61.81 -15.67
N VAL A 6 -8.72 61.57 -16.96
CA VAL A 6 -7.83 60.72 -17.78
C VAL A 6 -6.42 61.33 -17.84
N GLU A 7 -6.33 62.65 -17.98
CA GLU A 7 -5.07 63.41 -18.01
C GLU A 7 -4.30 63.30 -16.69
N ASP A 8 -4.99 63.33 -15.55
CA ASP A 8 -4.38 63.12 -14.23
C ASP A 8 -3.73 61.73 -14.14
N ILE A 9 -4.35 60.70 -14.74
CA ILE A 9 -3.84 59.32 -14.73
C ILE A 9 -2.62 59.19 -15.65
N ILE A 10 -2.69 59.75 -16.86
CA ILE A 10 -1.59 59.76 -17.82
C ILE A 10 -0.36 60.44 -17.22
N ALA A 11 -0.50 61.69 -16.75
CA ALA A 11 0.60 62.45 -16.15
C ALA A 11 1.20 61.71 -14.94
N TYR A 12 0.36 61.01 -14.19
CA TYR A 12 0.82 60.21 -13.06
C TYR A 12 1.68 58.99 -13.48
N ILE A 13 1.27 58.26 -14.53
CA ILE A 13 2.02 57.12 -15.09
C ILE A 13 3.41 57.58 -15.59
N GLU A 14 3.44 58.68 -16.33
CA GLU A 14 4.66 59.23 -16.91
C GLU A 14 5.68 59.67 -15.85
N ASN A 15 5.22 60.39 -14.82
CA ASN A 15 6.08 60.89 -13.76
C ASN A 15 6.70 59.78 -12.91
N HIS A 16 6.01 58.65 -12.72
CA HIS A 16 6.51 57.55 -11.90
C HIS A 16 7.49 56.62 -12.63
N GLU A 17 7.40 56.48 -13.97
CA GLU A 17 8.43 55.80 -14.75
C GLU A 17 9.78 56.53 -14.64
N GLN A 18 9.75 57.86 -14.75
CA GLN A 18 10.95 58.70 -14.64
C GLN A 18 11.65 58.61 -13.27
N MET A 19 10.91 58.25 -12.21
CA MET A 19 11.45 58.13 -10.85
C MET A 19 12.10 56.77 -10.55
N GLY A 20 12.08 55.80 -11.48
CA GLY A 20 12.65 54.46 -11.28
C GLY A 20 11.99 53.64 -10.16
N ASN A 21 10.94 54.16 -9.54
CA ASN A 21 10.21 53.53 -8.46
C ASN A 21 9.16 52.62 -9.08
N GLY A 22 9.46 51.33 -9.17
CA GLY A 22 8.60 50.31 -9.75
C GLY A 22 7.33 50.00 -8.95
N CYS A 23 6.62 51.01 -8.45
CA CYS A 23 5.25 50.86 -8.00
C CYS A 23 4.54 52.20 -7.81
N PHE A 24 3.35 52.29 -8.39
CA PHE A 24 2.49 53.47 -8.54
C PHE A 24 1.42 53.59 -7.42
N PRO A 25 1.68 54.14 -6.22
CA PRO A 25 0.64 54.27 -5.18
C PRO A 25 -0.43 55.31 -5.55
N ILE A 26 -1.62 54.87 -5.98
CA ILE A 26 -2.73 55.78 -6.31
C ILE A 26 -3.90 55.62 -5.34
N ARG A 27 -4.50 56.74 -4.91
CA ARG A 27 -5.80 56.77 -4.24
C ARG A 27 -6.96 56.79 -5.26
N ARG A 28 -7.57 55.62 -5.47
CA ARG A 28 -8.93 55.37 -6.01
C ARG A 28 -9.27 55.99 -7.38
N PHE A 29 -8.92 55.30 -8.46
CA PHE A 29 -9.46 55.57 -9.80
C PHE A 29 -10.63 54.62 -10.16
N ARG A 30 -11.48 55.06 -11.11
CA ARG A 30 -12.48 54.19 -11.76
C ARG A 30 -11.81 53.33 -12.82
N TYR A 31 -12.28 52.09 -12.99
CA TYR A 31 -11.78 51.16 -14.00
C TYR A 31 -11.79 51.81 -15.39
N ASP A 32 -12.94 52.31 -15.83
CA ASP A 32 -13.15 52.86 -17.17
C ASP A 32 -12.14 53.98 -17.49
N THR A 33 -11.94 54.91 -16.55
CA THR A 33 -11.02 56.03 -16.70
C THR A 33 -9.54 55.59 -16.76
N VAL A 34 -9.17 54.54 -16.01
CA VAL A 34 -7.83 53.96 -16.09
C VAL A 34 -7.62 53.24 -17.41
N ASN A 35 -8.61 52.48 -17.86
CA ASN A 35 -8.53 51.76 -19.13
C ASN A 35 -8.39 52.74 -20.30
N GLU A 36 -9.21 53.79 -20.31
CA GLU A 36 -9.14 54.87 -21.32
C GLU A 36 -7.76 55.55 -21.34
N ALA A 37 -7.20 55.87 -20.16
CA ALA A 37 -5.85 56.43 -20.07
C ALA A 37 -4.77 55.50 -20.65
N ILE A 38 -4.87 54.19 -20.38
CA ILE A 38 -3.96 53.18 -20.92
C ILE A 38 -4.11 53.03 -22.43
N ASP A 39 -5.36 53.02 -22.94
CA ASP A 39 -5.64 52.93 -24.37
C ASP A 39 -5.03 54.12 -25.14
N ILE A 40 -5.12 55.34 -24.58
CA ILE A 40 -4.47 56.54 -25.15
C ILE A 40 -2.95 56.39 -25.17
N LEU A 41 -2.34 55.91 -24.08
CA LEU A 41 -0.89 55.67 -24.03
C LEU A 41 -0.46 54.63 -25.08
N HIS A 42 -1.21 53.53 -25.21
CA HIS A 42 -0.97 52.51 -26.22
C HIS A 42 -1.10 53.05 -27.64
N PHE A 43 -2.14 53.84 -27.92
CA PHE A 43 -2.34 54.49 -29.21
C PHE A 43 -1.17 55.41 -29.59
N GLN A 44 -0.56 56.07 -28.60
CA GLN A 44 0.64 56.89 -28.77
C GLN A 44 1.93 56.07 -28.92
N GLY A 45 1.88 54.74 -28.91
CA GLY A 45 3.05 53.86 -28.98
C GLY A 45 3.84 53.77 -27.67
N ARG A 46 3.25 54.20 -26.55
CA ARG A 46 3.92 54.31 -25.25
C ARG A 46 3.36 53.27 -24.28
N PHE A 47 4.22 52.77 -23.39
CA PHE A 47 3.83 51.80 -22.35
C PHE A 47 3.03 50.61 -22.90
N LEU A 48 3.38 50.09 -24.08
CA LEU A 48 2.61 49.04 -24.81
C LEU A 48 2.36 47.75 -24.02
N ASP A 49 3.10 47.55 -22.94
CA ASP A 49 2.98 46.41 -22.05
C ASP A 49 2.39 46.84 -20.69
N LEU A 50 1.74 47.98 -20.54
CA LEU A 50 1.08 48.40 -19.31
C LEU A 50 -0.38 47.96 -19.33
N ASP A 51 -0.88 47.45 -18.21
CA ASP A 51 -2.29 47.08 -18.08
C ASP A 51 -2.89 47.67 -16.79
N VAL A 52 -4.21 47.66 -16.68
CA VAL A 52 -4.96 48.26 -15.56
C VAL A 52 -4.55 47.64 -14.22
N TYR A 53 -4.17 46.36 -14.21
CA TYR A 53 -3.72 45.66 -13.00
C TYR A 53 -2.32 46.06 -12.54
N ASP A 54 -1.54 46.80 -13.34
CA ASP A 54 -0.17 47.22 -13.01
C ASP A 54 -0.10 48.46 -12.10
N LEU A 55 -1.20 49.20 -12.01
CA LEU A 55 -1.27 50.37 -11.15
C LEU A 55 -1.55 49.96 -9.68
N ARG A 56 -0.73 50.45 -8.73
CA ARG A 56 -0.89 50.17 -7.29
C ARG A 56 -2.05 51.02 -6.73
N GLY A 57 -2.81 50.47 -5.77
CA GLY A 57 -4.00 51.15 -5.20
C GLY A 57 -5.34 50.72 -5.82
N THR A 58 -5.28 49.84 -6.81
CA THR A 58 -6.41 49.12 -7.42
C THR A 58 -7.11 48.13 -6.48
N THR A 59 -6.74 48.05 -5.19
CA THR A 59 -7.52 47.31 -4.17
C THR A 59 -9.00 47.70 -4.12
N SER A 60 -9.38 48.90 -4.58
CA SER A 60 -10.79 49.27 -4.80
C SER A 60 -11.37 48.71 -6.10
N LEU A 61 -10.59 48.50 -7.17
CA LEU A 61 -11.02 47.82 -8.40
C LEU A 61 -11.43 46.38 -8.09
N TRP A 62 -10.58 45.65 -7.36
CA TRP A 62 -10.83 44.25 -6.98
C TRP A 62 -11.99 44.05 -5.99
N ARG A 63 -12.61 45.14 -5.49
CA ARG A 63 -13.73 45.13 -4.52
C ARG A 63 -15.10 45.39 -5.15
N SER A 64 -15.18 45.81 -6.41
CA SER A 64 -16.45 46.17 -7.08
C SER A 64 -16.55 45.58 -8.49
N ASN A 65 -17.72 44.99 -8.80
CA ASN A 65 -18.17 44.37 -10.06
C ASN A 65 -17.63 42.96 -10.42
N GLY A 66 -18.59 42.10 -10.80
CA GLY A 66 -18.55 40.64 -10.68
C GLY A 66 -17.95 39.85 -11.84
N ASP A 67 -17.67 40.44 -13.01
CA ASP A 67 -17.09 39.72 -14.16
C ASP A 67 -15.80 40.37 -14.68
N VAL A 68 -15.77 41.70 -14.78
CA VAL A 68 -14.59 42.48 -15.21
C VAL A 68 -13.36 42.14 -14.35
N ASN A 69 -13.55 41.94 -13.04
CA ASN A 69 -12.45 41.57 -12.14
C ASN A 69 -11.90 40.16 -12.41
N TYR A 70 -12.73 39.21 -12.83
CA TYR A 70 -12.25 37.88 -13.23
C TYR A 70 -11.46 37.97 -14.54
N GLU A 71 -11.95 38.74 -15.51
CA GLU A 71 -11.26 38.94 -16.78
C GLU A 71 -9.88 39.59 -16.60
N LEU A 72 -9.81 40.68 -15.83
CA LEU A 72 -8.53 41.32 -15.49
C LEU A 72 -7.61 40.39 -14.71
N ALA A 73 -8.16 39.60 -13.80
CA ALA A 73 -7.37 38.63 -13.06
C ALA A 73 -6.81 37.55 -14.00
N ARG A 74 -7.61 37.02 -14.95
CA ARG A 74 -7.12 36.08 -15.96
C ARG A 74 -5.99 36.69 -16.79
N ARG A 75 -6.13 37.92 -17.27
CA ARG A 75 -5.06 38.64 -18.00
C ARG A 75 -3.77 38.75 -17.17
N ALA A 76 -3.88 39.13 -15.89
CA ALA A 76 -2.73 39.21 -14.99
C ALA A 76 -2.07 37.83 -14.76
N PHE A 77 -2.86 36.77 -14.57
CA PHE A 77 -2.33 35.41 -14.41
C PHE A 77 -1.73 34.85 -15.70
N LYS A 78 -2.29 35.17 -16.87
CA LYS A 78 -1.73 34.83 -18.18
C LYS A 78 -0.35 35.44 -18.35
N ARG A 79 -0.22 36.74 -18.08
CA ARG A 79 1.08 37.41 -18.14
C ARG A 79 2.08 36.93 -17.10
N PHE A 80 1.61 36.50 -15.93
CA PHE A 80 2.44 35.81 -14.97
C PHE A 80 2.99 34.49 -15.54
N ILE A 81 2.14 33.69 -16.20
CA ILE A 81 2.54 32.46 -16.89
C ILE A 81 3.54 32.73 -18.00
N GLU A 82 3.31 33.72 -18.86
CA GLU A 82 4.25 34.09 -19.93
C GLU A 82 5.64 34.42 -19.37
N ASN A 83 5.69 35.15 -18.24
CA ASN A 83 6.95 35.45 -17.57
C ASN A 83 7.57 34.26 -16.85
N LEU A 84 6.78 33.30 -16.37
CA LEU A 84 7.30 32.01 -15.91
C LEU A 84 7.85 31.16 -17.07
N GLY A 85 7.16 31.15 -18.21
CA GLY A 85 7.51 30.41 -19.43
C GLY A 85 8.88 30.78 -20.00
N LYS A 86 9.32 32.03 -19.78
CA LYS A 86 10.69 32.48 -20.10
C LYS A 86 11.78 31.79 -19.28
N ARG A 87 11.43 31.15 -18.15
CA ARG A 87 12.38 30.58 -17.17
C ARG A 87 12.28 29.07 -17.04
N ALA A 88 11.10 28.50 -17.24
CA ALA A 88 10.82 27.07 -17.14
C ALA A 88 9.53 26.72 -17.89
N SER A 89 9.30 25.44 -18.17
CA SER A 89 7.99 24.98 -18.65
C SER A 89 6.91 25.28 -17.61
N LEU A 90 5.66 25.40 -18.06
CA LEU A 90 4.55 25.64 -17.14
C LEU A 90 4.35 24.45 -16.20
N GLU A 91 4.57 23.22 -16.69
CA GLU A 91 4.58 21.99 -15.91
C GLU A 91 5.59 22.00 -14.77
N ASP A 92 6.81 22.49 -15.03
CA ASP A 92 7.87 22.59 -14.01
C ASP A 92 7.60 23.72 -13.02
N ALA A 93 7.00 24.83 -13.47
CA ALA A 93 6.81 26.01 -12.65
C ALA A 93 5.59 25.93 -11.73
N LEU A 94 4.46 25.42 -12.23
CA LEU A 94 3.17 25.37 -11.51
C LEU A 94 3.26 24.72 -10.13
N PRO A 95 3.95 23.58 -9.95
CA PRO A 95 4.08 22.96 -8.65
C PRO A 95 4.65 23.93 -7.62
N PHE A 96 5.63 24.77 -7.97
CA PHE A 96 6.27 25.69 -7.02
C PHE A 96 5.48 26.98 -6.75
N VAL A 97 4.35 27.18 -7.41
CA VAL A 97 3.52 28.35 -7.19
C VAL A 97 2.80 28.25 -5.84
N SER A 98 3.00 29.27 -5.01
CA SER A 98 2.36 29.41 -3.71
C SER A 98 1.68 30.76 -3.58
N GLN A 99 0.70 30.87 -2.68
CA GLN A 99 0.08 32.16 -2.35
C GLN A 99 1.14 33.20 -1.95
N LYS A 100 2.16 32.80 -1.17
CA LYS A 100 3.25 33.69 -0.76
C LYS A 100 4.04 34.18 -1.98
N THR A 101 4.34 33.30 -2.94
CA THR A 101 5.05 33.64 -4.17
C THR A 101 4.25 34.66 -4.98
N LEU A 102 2.96 34.39 -5.21
CA LEU A 102 2.08 35.24 -6.03
C LEU A 102 1.87 36.64 -5.41
N ILE A 103 1.78 36.72 -4.08
CA ILE A 103 1.49 37.98 -3.38
C ILE A 103 2.72 38.87 -3.24
N ASN A 104 3.92 38.29 -3.11
CA ASN A 104 5.11 39.05 -2.73
C ASN A 104 6.14 39.23 -3.85
N LYS A 105 6.12 38.40 -4.90
CA LYS A 105 7.07 38.53 -5.99
C LYS A 105 6.47 39.34 -7.14
N PRO A 106 7.14 40.40 -7.61
CA PRO A 106 6.73 41.06 -8.83
C PRO A 106 6.93 40.14 -10.03
N PHE A 107 6.04 40.22 -11.01
CA PHE A 107 6.10 39.39 -12.23
C PHE A 107 6.38 40.17 -13.51
N ASN A 108 6.44 41.50 -13.44
CA ASN A 108 6.79 42.36 -14.57
C ASN A 108 7.66 43.55 -14.14
N ARG A 109 8.04 44.39 -15.11
CA ARG A 109 8.93 45.56 -14.92
C ARG A 109 8.33 46.66 -14.05
N TYR A 110 7.00 46.70 -13.92
CA TYR A 110 6.26 47.68 -13.12
C TYR A 110 6.16 47.32 -11.64
N GLY A 111 6.82 46.22 -11.22
CA GLY A 111 6.80 45.73 -9.84
C GLY A 111 5.44 45.17 -9.39
N THR A 112 4.57 44.85 -10.35
CA THR A 112 3.24 44.31 -10.10
C THR A 112 3.32 42.90 -9.54
N ASN A 113 2.58 42.64 -8.47
CA ASN A 113 2.37 41.30 -7.92
C ASN A 113 0.89 40.90 -8.03
N LEU A 114 0.58 39.64 -7.78
CA LEU A 114 -0.77 39.10 -7.94
C LEU A 114 -1.62 39.22 -6.67
N ARG A 115 -1.28 40.10 -5.70
CA ARG A 115 -2.10 40.27 -4.47
C ARG A 115 -3.53 40.69 -4.79
N GLY A 116 -3.70 41.68 -5.67
CA GLY A 116 -5.01 42.17 -6.12
C GLY A 116 -5.78 41.10 -6.88
N PRO A 117 -5.26 40.61 -8.02
CA PRO A 117 -5.90 39.54 -8.82
C PRO A 117 -6.29 38.30 -8.00
N LEU A 118 -5.40 37.83 -7.12
CA LEU A 118 -5.64 36.64 -6.30
C LEU A 118 -6.77 36.84 -5.27
N SER A 119 -7.08 38.08 -4.89
CA SER A 119 -8.17 38.38 -3.95
C SER A 119 -9.56 38.07 -4.51
N VAL A 120 -9.74 38.18 -5.83
CA VAL A 120 -10.96 37.76 -6.57
C VAL A 120 -11.26 36.28 -6.30
N TYR A 121 -10.21 35.46 -6.24
CA TYR A 121 -10.29 34.03 -5.98
C TYR A 121 -10.17 33.67 -4.48
N LYS A 122 -10.47 34.63 -3.58
CA LYS A 122 -10.37 34.48 -2.12
C LYS A 122 -8.99 34.00 -1.67
N GLY A 123 -7.93 34.42 -2.37
CA GLY A 123 -6.56 34.06 -2.02
C GLY A 123 -6.09 32.69 -2.55
N SER A 124 -6.88 31.97 -3.34
CA SER A 124 -6.62 30.57 -3.73
C SER A 124 -5.90 30.46 -5.09
N PRO A 125 -4.61 30.10 -5.15
CA PRO A 125 -3.87 29.98 -6.41
C PRO A 125 -4.52 29.01 -7.38
N TYR A 126 -4.96 27.85 -6.87
CA TYR A 126 -5.67 26.84 -7.67
C TYR A 126 -6.88 27.40 -8.41
N LYS A 127 -7.71 28.21 -7.73
CA LYS A 127 -8.94 28.73 -8.34
C LYS A 127 -8.62 29.73 -9.45
N ALA A 128 -7.57 30.52 -9.26
CA ALA A 128 -7.13 31.48 -10.26
C ALA A 128 -6.60 30.80 -11.52
N PHE A 129 -5.69 29.83 -11.38
CA PHE A 129 -5.20 29.06 -12.54
C PHE A 129 -6.30 28.24 -13.19
N LYS A 130 -7.15 27.59 -12.39
CA LYS A 130 -8.25 26.78 -12.92
C LYS A 130 -9.23 27.64 -13.73
N ASP A 131 -9.59 28.83 -13.24
CA ASP A 131 -10.43 29.77 -13.99
C ASP A 131 -9.76 30.25 -15.29
N LEU A 132 -8.47 30.57 -15.26
CA LEU A 132 -7.72 30.89 -16.48
C LEU A 132 -7.75 29.73 -17.49
N PHE A 133 -7.41 28.51 -17.06
CA PHE A 133 -7.30 27.36 -17.96
C PHE A 133 -8.65 26.91 -18.53
N ASP A 134 -9.73 27.06 -17.77
CA ASP A 134 -11.08 26.72 -18.21
C ASP A 134 -11.64 27.73 -19.24
N ASN A 135 -11.11 28.96 -19.28
CA ASN A 135 -11.66 30.04 -20.10
C ASN A 135 -10.70 30.60 -21.16
N ASP A 136 -9.47 30.08 -21.26
CA ASP A 136 -8.51 30.44 -22.30
C ASP A 136 -8.10 29.18 -23.07
N ASP A 137 -8.33 29.17 -24.38
CA ASP A 137 -8.07 28.01 -25.25
C ASP A 137 -6.56 27.72 -25.42
N GLU A 138 -5.70 28.70 -25.18
CA GLU A 138 -4.25 28.51 -25.14
C GLU A 138 -3.84 27.48 -24.07
N TYR A 139 -4.62 27.39 -22.97
CA TYR A 139 -4.33 26.51 -21.84
C TYR A 139 -5.30 25.32 -21.73
N LYS A 140 -5.99 24.95 -22.82
CA LYS A 140 -6.94 23.84 -22.82
C LYS A 140 -6.36 22.52 -22.29
N ASP A 141 -5.07 22.27 -22.55
CA ASP A 141 -4.36 21.06 -22.13
C ASP A 141 -4.08 21.02 -20.62
N TYR A 142 -4.36 22.11 -19.90
CA TYR A 142 -4.17 22.26 -18.45
C TYR A 142 -5.50 22.29 -17.68
N ARG A 143 -6.64 22.13 -18.38
CA ARG A 143 -7.97 22.05 -17.75
C ARG A 143 -8.10 20.87 -16.79
N ASP A 144 -7.21 19.88 -16.85
CA ASP A 144 -7.21 18.74 -15.92
C ASP A 144 -6.65 19.07 -14.52
N LEU A 145 -6.11 20.29 -14.31
CA LEU A 145 -5.50 20.74 -13.06
C LEU A 145 -6.41 20.51 -11.85
N GLN A 146 -5.85 19.90 -10.81
CA GLN A 146 -6.51 19.60 -9.55
C GLN A 146 -5.96 20.43 -8.38
N PRO A 147 -6.73 20.61 -7.30
CA PRO A 147 -6.29 21.39 -6.14
C PRO A 147 -5.02 20.87 -5.46
N TYR A 148 -4.68 19.59 -5.70
CA TYR A 148 -3.53 18.92 -5.12
C TYR A 148 -2.28 18.96 -6.02
N ASP A 149 -2.38 19.47 -7.24
CA ASP A 149 -1.25 19.54 -8.18
C ASP A 149 -0.30 20.72 -7.91
N LEU A 150 -0.73 21.66 -7.05
CA LEU A 150 0.10 22.78 -6.59
C LEU A 150 0.76 22.43 -5.25
N ARG A 151 2.05 22.77 -5.05
CA ARG A 151 2.81 22.48 -3.80
C ARG A 151 2.14 23.05 -2.56
N SER A 152 1.54 24.23 -2.70
CA SER A 152 0.66 24.80 -1.69
C SER A 152 -0.78 24.47 -2.01
N ALA A 153 -1.11 23.18 -2.03
CA ALA A 153 -2.50 22.74 -2.04
C ALA A 153 -3.25 23.57 -0.98
N PRO A 154 -4.38 24.23 -1.33
CA PRO A 154 -5.06 25.15 -0.43
C PRO A 154 -5.14 24.61 0.99
N LYS A 155 -4.93 25.45 2.02
CA LYS A 155 -5.00 25.08 3.46
C LYS A 155 -6.37 24.46 3.78
N LYS A 156 -6.60 23.19 3.43
CA LYS A 156 -7.83 22.36 3.57
C LYS A 156 -7.92 21.20 2.56
N THR A 157 -7.14 21.16 1.47
CA THR A 157 -7.26 20.10 0.43
C THR A 157 -7.23 18.69 1.01
N TRP A 158 -6.38 18.47 2.03
CA TRP A 158 -6.26 17.19 2.71
C TRP A 158 -6.73 17.19 4.17
N ARG A 159 -7.43 18.24 4.64
CA ARG A 159 -7.92 18.26 6.04
C ARG A 159 -8.89 17.10 6.27
N THR A 160 -8.71 16.33 7.33
CA THR A 160 -9.59 15.21 7.67
C THR A 160 -11.04 15.66 7.85
N GLY A 161 -11.99 14.76 7.54
CA GLY A 161 -13.38 14.89 8.00
C GLY A 161 -14.42 15.43 7.01
N THR A 162 -14.07 15.77 5.77
CA THR A 162 -15.08 16.16 4.76
C THR A 162 -15.23 15.12 3.65
N ARG A 163 -16.48 14.84 3.23
CA ARG A 163 -16.80 13.90 2.12
C ARG A 163 -16.05 14.27 0.83
N ARG A 164 -15.89 15.57 0.57
CA ARG A 164 -15.16 16.11 -0.59
C ARG A 164 -13.70 15.65 -0.63
N ASN A 165 -13.02 15.60 0.51
CA ASN A 165 -11.60 15.25 0.55
C ASN A 165 -11.37 13.77 0.26
N TYR A 166 -12.29 12.89 0.66
CA TYR A 166 -12.25 11.48 0.26
C TYR A 166 -12.50 11.27 -1.23
N VAL A 167 -13.32 12.10 -1.89
CA VAL A 167 -13.50 12.02 -3.35
C VAL A 167 -12.22 12.42 -4.07
N LEU A 168 -11.61 13.56 -3.72
CA LEU A 168 -10.34 13.99 -4.32
C LEU A 168 -9.21 12.99 -4.06
N ALA A 169 -9.10 12.48 -2.82
CA ALA A 169 -8.10 11.49 -2.48
C ALA A 169 -8.29 10.18 -3.25
N ARG A 170 -9.54 9.80 -3.53
CA ARG A 170 -9.87 8.64 -4.37
C ARG A 170 -9.42 8.83 -5.81
N GLU A 171 -9.73 9.97 -6.40
CA GLU A 171 -9.32 10.32 -7.77
C GLU A 171 -7.79 10.35 -7.90
N ALA A 172 -7.10 10.96 -6.93
CA ALA A 172 -5.64 10.95 -6.88
C ALA A 172 -5.07 9.53 -6.75
N THR A 173 -5.64 8.71 -5.85
CA THR A 173 -5.24 7.29 -5.69
C THR A 173 -5.51 6.49 -6.97
N LYS A 174 -6.60 6.79 -7.69
CA LYS A 174 -6.90 6.19 -9.00
C LYS A 174 -5.83 6.54 -10.01
N LYS A 175 -5.44 7.81 -10.14
CA LYS A 175 -4.35 8.25 -11.03
C LYS A 175 -3.04 7.53 -10.70
N LEU A 176 -2.70 7.39 -9.41
CA LEU A 176 -1.53 6.61 -8.98
C LEU A 176 -1.58 5.16 -9.47
N VAL A 177 -2.69 4.46 -9.23
CA VAL A 177 -2.84 3.06 -9.65
C VAL A 177 -2.76 2.94 -11.17
N LEU A 178 -3.45 3.81 -11.91
CA LEU A 178 -3.43 3.79 -13.38
C LEU A 178 -2.04 4.07 -13.95
N LYS A 179 -1.28 5.00 -13.38
CA LYS A 179 0.11 5.26 -13.78
C LYS A 179 1.01 4.04 -13.61
N LEU A 180 0.81 3.28 -12.53
CA LEU A 180 1.55 2.03 -12.29
C LEU A 180 1.10 0.91 -13.23
N VAL A 181 -0.20 0.85 -13.54
CA VAL A 181 -0.78 -0.10 -14.49
C VAL A 181 -0.21 0.15 -15.89
N GLU A 182 -0.18 1.39 -16.36
CA GLU A 182 0.43 1.76 -17.64
C GLU A 182 1.89 1.30 -17.73
N LYS A 183 2.69 1.57 -16.68
CA LYS A 183 4.09 1.12 -16.60
C LYS A 183 4.22 -0.41 -16.66
N LYS A 184 3.31 -1.16 -16.03
CA LYS A 184 3.29 -2.63 -16.06
C LYS A 184 2.83 -3.18 -17.41
N GLN A 185 1.81 -2.58 -18.02
CA GLN A 185 1.31 -2.95 -19.34
C GLN A 185 2.39 -2.77 -20.41
N ALA A 186 3.09 -1.63 -20.39
CA ALA A 186 4.18 -1.36 -21.32
C ALA A 186 5.35 -2.37 -21.20
N ARG A 187 5.62 -2.88 -19.99
CA ARG A 187 6.73 -3.81 -19.73
C ARG A 187 6.43 -5.27 -20.05
N LYS A 188 5.17 -5.69 -19.95
CA LYS A 188 4.79 -7.12 -19.93
C LYS A 188 3.65 -7.47 -20.89
N HIS A 189 3.21 -6.53 -21.74
CA HIS A 189 2.13 -6.72 -22.72
C HIS A 189 0.86 -7.35 -22.13
N MET A 190 0.43 -6.89 -20.95
CA MET A 190 -0.72 -7.47 -20.25
C MET A 190 -2.00 -6.63 -20.36
N THR A 191 -3.15 -7.26 -20.13
CA THR A 191 -4.43 -6.54 -20.05
C THR A 191 -4.47 -5.60 -18.84
N LYS A 192 -5.28 -4.55 -18.91
CA LYS A 192 -5.47 -3.60 -17.79
C LYS A 192 -5.90 -4.30 -16.50
N LYS A 193 -6.75 -5.32 -16.60
CA LYS A 193 -7.21 -6.11 -15.45
C LYS A 193 -6.07 -6.87 -14.78
N GLN A 194 -5.23 -7.56 -15.57
CA GLN A 194 -4.04 -8.26 -15.06
C GLN A 194 -3.04 -7.29 -14.43
N ALA A 195 -2.83 -6.13 -15.05
CA ALA A 195 -1.96 -5.10 -14.52
C ALA A 195 -2.43 -4.57 -13.16
N ILE A 196 -3.73 -4.34 -12.99
CA ILE A 196 -4.27 -3.93 -11.68
C ILE A 196 -4.01 -5.02 -10.63
N LEU A 197 -4.20 -6.30 -10.96
CA LEU A 197 -3.94 -7.40 -10.03
C LEU A 197 -2.47 -7.48 -9.60
N GLU A 198 -1.52 -7.19 -10.48
CA GLU A 198 -0.10 -7.12 -10.12
C GLU A 198 0.28 -5.83 -9.38
N VAL A 199 -0.37 -4.71 -9.69
CA VAL A 199 -0.03 -3.40 -9.12
C VAL A 199 -0.51 -3.26 -7.68
N LEU A 200 -1.76 -3.64 -7.38
CA LEU A 200 -2.34 -3.41 -6.04
C LEU A 200 -1.48 -3.98 -4.89
N PRO A 201 -0.94 -5.20 -4.97
CA PRO A 201 -0.07 -5.78 -3.94
C PRO A 201 1.27 -5.04 -3.76
N GLU A 202 1.75 -4.37 -4.81
CA GLU A 202 3.03 -3.67 -4.84
C GLU A 202 2.94 -2.22 -4.36
N ILE A 203 1.76 -1.72 -4.00
CA ILE A 203 1.58 -0.33 -3.52
C ILE A 203 1.93 -0.22 -2.04
N TYR A 204 2.84 0.68 -1.70
CA TYR A 204 3.26 0.95 -0.31
C TYR A 204 3.60 2.43 -0.12
N GLY A 205 4.05 2.82 1.08
CA GLY A 205 4.30 4.23 1.42
C GLY A 205 5.18 4.97 0.40
N ASN A 206 6.28 4.37 -0.05
CA ASN A 206 7.16 5.02 -1.04
C ASN A 206 6.51 5.15 -2.41
N THR A 207 5.53 4.31 -2.75
CA THR A 207 4.75 4.48 -3.98
C THR A 207 4.02 5.82 -3.97
N PHE A 208 3.45 6.23 -2.84
CA PHE A 208 2.80 7.55 -2.72
C PHE A 208 3.82 8.70 -2.67
N ARG A 209 5.01 8.46 -2.11
CA ARG A 209 6.06 9.48 -2.00
C ARG A 209 6.77 9.78 -3.32
N ASN A 210 7.06 8.75 -4.11
CA ASN A 210 8.03 8.85 -5.20
C ASN A 210 7.40 8.79 -6.59
N VAL A 211 6.14 8.36 -6.71
CA VAL A 211 5.49 8.22 -8.03
C VAL A 211 4.70 9.48 -8.34
N GLU A 212 5.13 10.17 -9.38
CA GLU A 212 4.41 11.29 -9.96
C GLU A 212 3.20 10.79 -10.76
N ILE A 213 2.03 11.35 -10.46
CA ILE A 213 0.74 10.85 -10.99
C ILE A 213 0.24 11.61 -12.24
N ASN A 214 0.91 12.69 -12.62
CA ASN A 214 0.53 13.57 -13.74
C ASN A 214 1.75 14.38 -14.23
N LYS A 215 1.51 15.24 -15.23
CA LYS A 215 2.52 16.14 -15.81
C LYS A 215 3.00 17.26 -14.87
N TYR A 216 2.30 17.49 -13.76
CA TYR A 216 2.65 18.50 -12.75
C TYR A 216 3.56 17.92 -11.64
N HIS A 217 4.23 16.79 -11.87
CA HIS A 217 5.12 16.15 -10.91
C HIS A 217 4.47 15.87 -9.53
N THR A 218 3.15 15.66 -9.51
CA THR A 218 2.41 15.56 -8.25
C THR A 218 2.65 14.22 -7.57
N THR A 219 3.08 14.25 -6.31
CA THR A 219 3.18 13.06 -5.45
C THR A 219 2.12 13.10 -4.34
N LEU A 220 1.84 11.94 -3.73
CA LEU A 220 0.69 11.74 -2.83
C LEU A 220 1.09 11.46 -1.37
N GLU A 221 2.33 11.77 -0.96
CA GLU A 221 2.79 11.58 0.42
C GLU A 221 1.90 12.32 1.43
N ASN A 222 1.66 13.62 1.20
CA ASN A 222 0.84 14.44 2.09
C ASN A 222 -0.62 13.96 2.15
N MET A 223 -1.18 13.50 1.02
CA MET A 223 -2.51 12.91 0.99
C MET A 223 -2.56 11.65 1.87
N LEU A 224 -1.57 10.76 1.72
CA LEU A 224 -1.51 9.51 2.46
C LEU A 224 -1.42 9.77 3.97
N ALA A 225 -0.56 10.70 4.38
CA ALA A 225 -0.38 11.08 5.78
C ALA A 225 -1.66 11.70 6.37
N LEU A 226 -2.20 12.72 5.71
CA LEU A 226 -3.27 13.55 6.27
C LEU A 226 -4.66 12.90 6.14
N VAL A 227 -4.95 12.15 5.07
CA VAL A 227 -6.29 11.57 4.85
C VAL A 227 -6.39 10.14 5.39
N PHE A 228 -5.32 9.36 5.26
CA PHE A 228 -5.33 7.93 5.53
C PHE A 228 -4.43 7.50 6.69
N GLY A 229 -3.79 8.45 7.39
CA GLY A 229 -2.92 8.17 8.53
C GLY A 229 -1.74 7.28 8.16
N ASN A 230 -1.10 7.55 7.02
CA ASN A 230 0.02 6.77 6.47
C ASN A 230 -0.33 5.30 6.13
N SER A 231 -1.59 4.99 5.84
CA SER A 231 -2.01 3.63 5.46
C SER A 231 -2.32 3.51 3.96
N PRO A 232 -1.40 2.92 3.16
CA PRO A 232 -1.67 2.59 1.75
C PRO A 232 -2.93 1.75 1.57
N TYR A 233 -3.16 0.79 2.47
CA TYR A 233 -4.35 -0.04 2.44
C TYR A 233 -5.63 0.79 2.54
N ARG A 234 -5.71 1.76 3.46
CA ARG A 234 -6.91 2.61 3.59
C ARG A 234 -7.17 3.44 2.34
N ALA A 235 -6.12 3.94 1.69
CA ALA A 235 -6.24 4.65 0.42
C ALA A 235 -6.80 3.75 -0.70
N ILE A 236 -6.20 2.58 -0.88
CA ILE A 236 -6.64 1.58 -1.87
C ILE A 236 -8.04 1.07 -1.56
N ARG A 237 -8.36 0.84 -0.29
CA ARG A 237 -9.69 0.40 0.14
C ARG A 237 -10.74 1.46 -0.16
N ASN A 238 -10.44 2.74 0.06
CA ASN A 238 -11.34 3.82 -0.31
C ASN A 238 -11.63 3.85 -1.82
N LEU A 239 -10.61 3.61 -2.65
CA LEU A 239 -10.75 3.47 -4.10
C LEU A 239 -11.64 2.28 -4.48
N VAL A 240 -11.27 1.09 -4.03
CA VAL A 240 -11.95 -0.16 -4.37
C VAL A 240 -13.42 -0.19 -3.91
N ASP A 241 -13.73 0.40 -2.76
CA ASP A 241 -15.10 0.39 -2.25
C ASP A 241 -16.03 1.34 -3.00
N ASN A 242 -15.48 2.45 -3.51
CA ASN A 242 -16.30 3.59 -3.93
C ASN A 242 -16.11 4.03 -5.39
N ASP A 243 -15.15 3.49 -6.13
CA ASP A 243 -15.01 3.72 -7.57
C ASP A 243 -15.61 2.54 -8.36
N GLY A 244 -16.43 2.84 -9.38
CA GLY A 244 -17.15 1.83 -10.17
C GLY A 244 -16.23 0.86 -10.92
N GLU A 245 -15.09 1.35 -11.43
CA GLU A 245 -14.11 0.56 -12.18
C GLU A 245 -13.33 -0.39 -11.27
N PHE A 246 -12.99 0.08 -10.06
CA PHE A 246 -12.22 -0.68 -9.07
C PHE A 246 -13.08 -1.59 -8.17
N ARG A 247 -14.41 -1.45 -8.23
CA ARG A 247 -15.37 -2.23 -7.43
C ARG A 247 -15.21 -3.74 -7.55
N LYS A 248 -14.78 -4.22 -8.73
CA LYS A 248 -14.52 -5.65 -9.00
C LYS A 248 -13.33 -6.24 -8.23
N PHE A 249 -12.58 -5.43 -7.49
CA PHE A 249 -11.45 -5.83 -6.65
C PHE A 249 -11.76 -5.73 -5.15
N ARG A 250 -13.05 -5.66 -4.75
CA ARG A 250 -13.51 -5.54 -3.35
C ARG A 250 -13.09 -6.68 -2.42
N ASP A 251 -12.70 -7.80 -2.99
CA ASP A 251 -12.05 -8.93 -2.31
C ASP A 251 -10.63 -8.60 -1.83
N PHE A 252 -9.96 -7.56 -2.34
CA PHE A 252 -8.64 -7.11 -1.88
C PHE A 252 -8.64 -6.72 -0.40
N LYS A 253 -7.75 -7.35 0.37
CA LYS A 253 -7.59 -7.19 1.82
C LYS A 253 -6.21 -6.65 2.19
N GLU A 254 -6.08 -6.22 3.43
CA GLU A 254 -4.83 -5.64 3.96
C GLU A 254 -3.65 -6.61 3.88
N TYR A 255 -3.91 -7.91 4.04
CA TYR A 255 -2.89 -8.95 3.92
C TYR A 255 -2.44 -9.22 2.48
N ASP A 256 -3.11 -8.65 1.46
CA ASP A 256 -2.69 -8.78 0.06
C ASP A 256 -1.58 -7.79 -0.32
N LEU A 257 -1.22 -6.85 0.56
CA LEU A 257 -0.10 -5.95 0.36
C LEU A 257 1.23 -6.65 0.66
N ARG A 258 2.11 -6.75 -0.36
CA ARG A 258 3.44 -7.39 -0.23
C ARG A 258 4.32 -6.71 0.82
N TYR A 259 4.28 -5.38 0.86
CA TYR A 259 5.06 -4.57 1.81
C TYR A 259 4.25 -4.16 3.03
N GLY A 260 3.21 -4.92 3.41
CA GLY A 260 2.49 -4.77 4.68
C GLY A 260 3.33 -5.11 5.93
N LYS A 261 4.67 -5.03 5.83
CA LYS A 261 5.63 -5.27 6.90
C LYS A 261 5.34 -4.29 8.04
N GLY A 262 4.71 -4.79 9.09
CA GLY A 262 4.63 -4.12 10.39
C GLY A 262 3.22 -3.98 10.98
N ASN A 263 2.16 -4.00 10.17
CA ASN A 263 0.81 -3.69 10.66
C ASN A 263 -0.18 -4.86 10.62
N THR A 264 -0.25 -5.64 9.53
CA THR A 264 -1.24 -6.72 9.43
C THR A 264 -1.01 -7.83 10.46
N TRP A 265 0.26 -8.13 10.76
CA TRP A 265 0.66 -9.21 11.68
C TRP A 265 1.30 -8.69 12.97
N ASN A 266 1.06 -7.43 13.35
CA ASN A 266 1.66 -6.81 14.54
C ASN A 266 1.37 -7.62 15.81
N ARG A 267 2.41 -7.84 16.64
CA ARG A 267 2.36 -8.55 17.93
C ARG A 267 1.32 -8.00 18.92
N LYS A 268 0.90 -6.74 18.78
CA LYS A 268 -0.09 -6.11 19.68
C LYS A 268 -1.50 -6.72 19.61
N ASN A 269 -1.84 -7.52 18.59
CA ASN A 269 -3.17 -8.11 18.45
C ASN A 269 -3.13 -9.63 18.16
N LYS A 270 -2.41 -10.39 19.00
CA LYS A 270 -2.18 -11.84 18.82
C LYS A 270 -3.45 -12.63 18.54
N THR A 271 -4.55 -12.37 19.26
CA THR A 271 -5.82 -13.11 19.10
C THR A 271 -6.47 -12.88 17.74
N LYS A 272 -6.52 -11.62 17.27
CA LYS A 272 -7.04 -11.29 15.93
C LYS A 272 -6.20 -11.94 14.84
N ASN A 273 -4.87 -11.88 14.98
CA ASN A 273 -3.93 -12.44 14.02
C ASN A 273 -4.03 -13.97 13.96
N LYS A 274 -4.20 -14.67 15.09
CA LYS A 274 -4.45 -16.12 15.10
C LYS A 274 -5.77 -16.47 14.41
N ARG A 275 -6.87 -15.76 14.69
CA ARG A 275 -8.16 -15.99 14.00
C ARG A 275 -8.05 -15.82 12.48
N LEU A 276 -7.36 -14.77 12.03
CA LEU A 276 -7.11 -14.54 10.61
C LEU A 276 -6.17 -15.61 10.04
N GLY A 277 -5.08 -15.93 10.75
CA GLY A 277 -4.10 -16.94 10.36
C GLY A 277 -4.73 -18.32 10.16
N ARG A 278 -5.65 -18.74 11.04
CA ARG A 278 -6.45 -19.96 10.87
C ARG A 278 -7.27 -19.96 9.58
N ARG A 279 -7.99 -18.86 9.31
CA ARG A 279 -8.78 -18.72 8.09
C ARG A 279 -7.92 -18.80 6.84
N LEU A 280 -6.78 -18.11 6.83
CA LEU A 280 -5.87 -18.12 5.68
C LEU A 280 -5.17 -19.48 5.51
N THR A 281 -4.80 -20.15 6.60
CA THR A 281 -4.23 -21.50 6.58
C THR A 281 -5.23 -22.51 6.00
N ALA A 282 -6.51 -22.40 6.36
CA ALA A 282 -7.57 -23.22 5.76
C ALA A 282 -7.71 -22.97 4.24
N LEU A 283 -7.58 -21.71 3.79
CA LEU A 283 -7.59 -21.37 2.36
C LEU A 283 -6.38 -21.96 1.63
N LEU A 284 -5.19 -21.87 2.21
CA LEU A 284 -3.96 -22.46 1.67
C LEU A 284 -4.10 -23.98 1.51
N ILE A 285 -4.55 -24.67 2.57
CA ILE A 285 -4.78 -26.11 2.52
C ILE A 285 -5.84 -26.45 1.47
N GLY A 286 -6.93 -25.69 1.40
CA GLY A 286 -7.96 -25.89 0.38
C GLY A 286 -7.43 -25.74 -1.05
N LYS A 287 -6.51 -24.79 -1.28
CA LYS A 287 -5.84 -24.59 -2.57
C LYS A 287 -4.96 -25.75 -2.98
N ILE A 288 -4.23 -26.34 -2.03
CA ILE A 288 -3.30 -27.45 -2.29
C ILE A 288 -4.07 -28.76 -2.42
N LYS A 289 -5.11 -28.93 -1.61
CA LYS A 289 -5.92 -30.15 -1.56
C LYS A 289 -6.51 -30.48 -2.92
N GLY A 290 -7.14 -29.52 -3.59
CA GLY A 290 -7.98 -29.83 -4.76
C GLY A 290 -8.96 -30.96 -4.41
N ASP A 291 -8.85 -32.06 -5.15
CA ASP A 291 -9.66 -33.28 -4.96
C ASP A 291 -9.00 -34.34 -4.03
N GLU A 292 -7.76 -34.13 -3.59
CA GLU A 292 -7.04 -35.05 -2.71
C GLU A 292 -7.70 -35.15 -1.31
N LYS A 293 -7.57 -36.30 -0.66
CA LYS A 293 -7.97 -36.43 0.75
C LYS A 293 -7.02 -35.63 1.64
N LEU A 294 -7.56 -34.90 2.62
CA LEU A 294 -6.75 -34.06 3.53
C LEU A 294 -5.66 -34.85 4.27
N VAL A 295 -5.89 -36.13 4.57
CA VAL A 295 -4.89 -37.01 5.21
C VAL A 295 -3.60 -37.13 4.40
N ASN A 296 -3.67 -37.00 3.07
CA ASN A 296 -2.50 -37.01 2.18
C ASN A 296 -1.85 -35.61 2.03
N VAL A 297 -2.64 -34.56 2.27
CA VAL A 297 -2.24 -33.16 2.06
C VAL A 297 -1.53 -32.60 3.28
N LEU A 298 -2.07 -32.83 4.48
CA LEU A 298 -1.54 -32.28 5.74
C LEU A 298 -0.05 -32.59 5.94
N PRO A 299 0.45 -33.83 5.67
CA PRO A 299 1.87 -34.15 5.75
C PRO A 299 2.75 -33.35 4.80
N ARG A 300 2.22 -32.90 3.67
CA ARG A 300 2.98 -32.18 2.63
C ARG A 300 3.08 -30.68 2.90
N ILE A 301 2.28 -30.15 3.83
CA ILE A 301 2.32 -28.73 4.18
C ILE A 301 3.66 -28.43 4.87
N CYS A 302 4.51 -27.64 4.22
CA CYS A 302 5.83 -27.24 4.73
C CYS A 302 5.99 -25.72 4.69
N LYS A 303 7.17 -25.21 5.05
CA LYS A 303 7.46 -23.78 5.01
C LYS A 303 7.31 -23.20 3.60
N ASP A 304 7.89 -23.85 2.61
CA ASP A 304 7.80 -23.47 1.18
C ASP A 304 6.33 -23.37 0.72
N THR A 305 5.46 -24.23 1.25
CA THR A 305 4.03 -24.16 0.97
C THR A 305 3.42 -22.82 1.41
N PHE A 306 3.81 -22.28 2.57
CA PHE A 306 3.36 -20.97 3.02
C PHE A 306 4.04 -19.82 2.25
N GLU A 307 5.30 -19.99 1.84
CA GLU A 307 6.10 -18.94 1.20
C GLU A 307 5.78 -18.77 -0.29
N ASP A 308 5.47 -19.88 -0.99
CA ASP A 308 5.43 -19.92 -2.45
C ASP A 308 4.02 -20.07 -3.02
N VAL A 309 3.08 -20.68 -2.30
CA VAL A 309 1.74 -20.96 -2.84
C VAL A 309 0.82 -19.76 -2.65
N PRO A 310 0.31 -19.14 -3.74
CA PRO A 310 -0.61 -18.03 -3.64
C PRO A 310 -2.00 -18.48 -3.18
N ILE A 311 -2.53 -17.84 -2.15
CA ILE A 311 -3.88 -18.13 -1.64
C ILE A 311 -4.99 -17.43 -2.42
N ASN A 312 -4.65 -16.46 -3.28
CA ASN A 312 -5.62 -15.73 -4.10
C ASN A 312 -4.98 -15.13 -5.37
N ARG A 313 -5.81 -14.48 -6.18
CA ARG A 313 -5.45 -13.86 -7.48
C ARG A 313 -4.50 -12.67 -7.40
N TYR A 314 -4.20 -12.18 -6.20
CA TYR A 314 -3.25 -11.08 -5.97
C TYR A 314 -1.83 -11.58 -5.73
N GLY A 315 -1.60 -12.90 -5.79
CA GLY A 315 -0.27 -13.47 -5.56
C GLY A 315 0.10 -13.50 -4.07
N THR A 316 -0.87 -13.38 -3.17
CA THR A 316 -0.64 -13.32 -1.73
C THR A 316 -0.19 -14.67 -1.20
N THR A 317 0.96 -14.72 -0.53
CA THR A 317 1.47 -15.90 0.18
C THR A 317 1.42 -15.68 1.69
N LEU A 318 1.61 -16.76 2.47
CA LEU A 318 1.45 -16.77 3.92
C LEU A 318 2.76 -16.85 4.70
N GLY A 319 3.93 -16.72 4.04
CA GLY A 319 5.24 -16.78 4.70
C GLY A 319 5.40 -15.76 5.84
N SER A 320 5.03 -14.50 5.60
CA SER A 320 5.07 -13.47 6.65
C SER A 320 4.11 -13.74 7.81
N MET A 321 2.93 -14.32 7.53
CA MET A 321 2.00 -14.74 8.57
C MET A 321 2.61 -15.87 9.41
N LEU A 322 3.24 -16.85 8.77
CA LEU A 322 3.88 -17.98 9.43
C LEU A 322 4.98 -17.50 10.39
N ALA A 323 5.86 -16.63 9.93
CA ALA A 323 6.94 -16.04 10.73
C ALA A 323 6.42 -15.30 11.97
N HIS A 324 5.42 -14.42 11.79
CA HIS A 324 4.99 -13.51 12.84
C HIS A 324 3.92 -14.08 13.79
N VAL A 325 3.07 -15.00 13.32
CA VAL A 325 1.96 -15.57 14.11
C VAL A 325 2.33 -16.92 14.70
N TYR A 326 3.07 -17.74 13.95
CA TYR A 326 3.35 -19.14 14.28
C TYR A 326 4.84 -19.45 14.45
N SER A 327 5.70 -18.41 14.50
CA SER A 327 7.15 -18.56 14.71
C SER A 327 7.79 -19.51 13.69
N ASP A 328 7.47 -19.31 12.41
CA ASP A 328 7.99 -20.10 11.29
C ASP A 328 7.69 -21.60 11.36
N SER A 329 6.67 -22.02 12.12
CA SER A 329 6.28 -23.42 12.27
C SER A 329 4.97 -23.73 11.52
N PRO A 330 5.06 -24.44 10.36
CA PRO A 330 3.87 -24.95 9.65
C PRO A 330 2.97 -25.80 10.55
N TYR A 331 3.58 -26.63 11.40
CA TYR A 331 2.84 -27.45 12.36
C TYR A 331 2.01 -26.60 13.32
N LYS A 332 2.56 -25.54 13.91
CA LYS A 332 1.79 -24.67 14.82
C LYS A 332 0.61 -24.01 14.09
N ALA A 333 0.76 -23.63 12.83
CA ALA A 333 -0.33 -23.05 12.04
C ALA A 333 -1.45 -24.08 11.75
N VAL A 334 -1.07 -25.28 11.31
CA VAL A 334 -2.00 -26.38 11.02
C VAL A 334 -2.67 -26.88 12.30
N ARG A 335 -1.92 -27.00 13.40
CA ARG A 335 -2.43 -27.42 14.70
C ARG A 335 -3.44 -26.42 15.26
N ASP A 336 -3.14 -25.12 15.21
CA ASP A 336 -4.09 -24.07 15.63
C ASP A 336 -5.38 -24.14 14.81
N LEU A 337 -5.31 -24.46 13.51
CA LEU A 337 -6.49 -24.71 12.68
C LEU A 337 -7.27 -25.95 13.13
N ILE A 338 -6.60 -27.09 13.36
CA ILE A 338 -7.23 -28.35 13.81
C ILE A 338 -7.95 -28.17 15.14
N ASP A 339 -7.28 -27.55 16.12
CA ASP A 339 -7.82 -27.38 17.47
C ASP A 339 -9.02 -26.41 17.51
N ASN A 340 -9.20 -25.57 16.49
CA ASN A 340 -10.20 -24.50 16.48
C ASN A 340 -11.16 -24.55 15.29
N ASN A 341 -11.21 -25.66 14.54
CA ASN A 341 -12.11 -25.81 13.40
C ASN A 341 -12.70 -27.22 13.34
N GLN A 342 -14.03 -27.33 13.49
CA GLN A 342 -14.73 -28.61 13.50
C GLN A 342 -14.47 -29.46 12.24
N ASN A 343 -14.30 -28.84 11.07
CA ASN A 343 -14.00 -29.56 9.82
C ASN A 343 -12.61 -30.24 9.83
N PHE A 344 -11.73 -29.79 10.73
CA PHE A 344 -10.38 -30.32 10.91
C PHE A 344 -10.21 -31.12 12.21
N ALA A 345 -11.18 -31.10 13.12
CA ALA A 345 -11.09 -31.72 14.45
C ALA A 345 -10.79 -33.23 14.40
N ARG A 346 -11.26 -33.92 13.35
CA ARG A 346 -10.95 -35.34 13.11
C ARG A 346 -9.47 -35.63 12.86
N TYR A 347 -8.62 -34.63 12.68
CA TYR A 347 -7.17 -34.72 12.50
C TYR A 347 -6.37 -34.30 13.75
N SER A 348 -7.00 -34.36 14.93
CA SER A 348 -6.39 -34.02 16.23
C SER A 348 -5.24 -34.93 16.65
N ASP A 349 -5.08 -36.08 16.00
CA ASP A 349 -3.96 -37.01 16.08
C ASP A 349 -2.73 -36.57 15.27
N LEU A 350 -2.81 -35.52 14.45
CA LEU A 350 -1.66 -35.01 13.69
C LEU A 350 -0.57 -34.47 14.62
N MET A 351 0.64 -35.02 14.47
CA MET A 351 1.83 -34.69 15.25
C MET A 351 2.90 -33.98 14.42
N PRO A 352 3.89 -33.31 15.04
CA PRO A 352 4.94 -32.61 14.31
C PRO A 352 5.69 -33.50 13.32
N TYR A 353 5.98 -34.75 13.72
CA TYR A 353 6.69 -35.73 12.90
C TYR A 353 5.92 -36.22 11.67
N ASP A 354 4.63 -35.93 11.59
CA ASP A 354 3.81 -36.26 10.42
C ASP A 354 3.99 -35.26 9.27
N MET A 355 4.60 -34.10 9.53
CA MET A 355 4.77 -33.04 8.54
C MET A 355 6.16 -33.06 7.91
N LYS A 356 6.23 -32.95 6.58
CA LYS A 356 7.47 -32.92 5.80
C LYS A 356 8.36 -31.75 6.21
N GLY A 357 9.67 -32.01 6.33
CA GLY A 357 10.68 -30.99 6.62
C GLY A 357 10.79 -30.57 8.09
N THR A 358 9.97 -31.12 8.98
CA THR A 358 10.06 -30.88 10.43
C THR A 358 11.10 -31.79 11.11
N THR A 359 11.57 -32.84 10.43
CA THR A 359 12.20 -34.02 11.05
C THR A 359 13.53 -33.77 11.75
N LYS A 360 14.35 -32.77 11.39
CA LYS A 360 15.68 -32.64 12.02
C LYS A 360 15.65 -31.99 13.41
N TYR A 361 14.70 -31.09 13.68
CA TYR A 361 14.66 -30.31 14.91
C TYR A 361 13.51 -30.70 15.85
N ILE A 362 12.50 -31.46 15.40
CA ILE A 362 11.41 -31.92 16.28
C ILE A 362 11.88 -32.94 17.32
N TRP A 363 12.93 -33.70 17.00
CA TRP A 363 13.51 -34.74 17.85
C TRP A 363 14.53 -34.18 18.83
N THR A 364 14.69 -32.86 18.88
CA THR A 364 15.62 -32.18 19.77
C THR A 364 14.85 -31.13 20.57
N ASN A 365 15.00 -31.18 21.89
CA ASN A 365 14.46 -30.19 22.80
C ASN A 365 15.20 -28.85 22.64
N PRO A 366 14.66 -27.74 23.18
CA PRO A 366 15.32 -26.43 23.10
C PRO A 366 16.73 -26.39 23.72
N ASP A 367 17.04 -27.30 24.65
CA ASP A 367 18.36 -27.44 25.28
C ASP A 367 19.35 -28.31 24.48
N GLY A 368 18.96 -28.81 23.30
CA GLY A 368 19.79 -29.69 22.48
C GLY A 368 19.66 -31.18 22.82
N SER A 369 18.94 -31.54 23.90
CA SER A 369 18.71 -32.95 24.26
C SER A 369 17.72 -33.63 23.31
N LYS A 370 17.75 -34.96 23.23
CA LYS A 370 16.80 -35.72 22.41
C LYS A 370 15.40 -35.73 23.01
N ASN A 371 14.38 -35.59 22.17
CA ASN A 371 12.97 -35.58 22.58
C ASN A 371 12.42 -37.02 22.67
N PHE A 372 12.81 -37.74 23.72
CA PHE A 372 12.39 -39.12 23.98
C PHE A 372 10.87 -39.26 24.18
N GLU A 373 10.21 -38.28 24.79
CA GLU A 373 8.75 -38.32 24.99
C GLU A 373 7.99 -38.32 23.66
N LEU A 374 8.39 -37.47 22.71
CA LEU A 374 7.79 -37.49 21.37
C LEU A 374 8.06 -38.81 20.65
N ALA A 375 9.25 -39.40 20.85
CA ALA A 375 9.60 -40.69 20.27
C ALA A 375 8.74 -41.81 20.85
N ARG A 376 8.59 -41.90 22.17
CA ARG A 376 7.69 -42.82 22.85
C ARG A 376 6.25 -42.67 22.36
N HIS A 377 5.78 -41.43 22.19
CA HIS A 377 4.46 -41.19 21.60
C HIS A 377 4.33 -41.79 20.19
N ALA A 378 5.32 -41.59 19.32
CA ALA A 378 5.33 -42.18 17.98
C ALA A 378 5.36 -43.72 18.02
N VAL A 379 6.10 -44.33 18.96
CA VAL A 379 6.12 -45.79 19.14
C VAL A 379 4.77 -46.31 19.65
N ARG A 380 4.10 -45.61 20.58
CA ARG A 380 2.74 -45.94 20.99
C ARG A 380 1.75 -45.90 19.83
N GLN A 381 1.85 -44.89 18.97
CA GLN A 381 1.02 -44.78 17.76
C GLN A 381 1.26 -45.94 16.80
N PHE A 382 2.53 -46.33 16.61
CA PHE A 382 2.87 -47.51 15.82
C PHE A 382 2.17 -48.78 16.34
N PHE A 383 2.19 -49.01 17.66
CA PHE A 383 1.49 -50.14 18.27
C PHE A 383 -0.03 -50.04 18.13
N ALA A 384 -0.60 -48.86 18.31
CA ALA A 384 -2.04 -48.66 18.16
C ALA A 384 -2.51 -48.85 16.70
N TRP A 385 -1.66 -48.49 15.74
CA TRP A 385 -1.96 -48.59 14.31
C TRP A 385 -1.87 -50.03 13.79
N ASN A 386 -1.02 -50.87 14.40
CA ASN A 386 -0.83 -52.28 14.04
C ASN A 386 -1.39 -53.20 15.14
N SER A 387 -2.53 -52.83 15.74
CA SER A 387 -3.12 -53.57 16.86
C SER A 387 -3.66 -54.95 16.48
N ASP A 388 -3.79 -55.21 15.18
CA ASP A 388 -4.15 -56.50 14.58
C ASP A 388 -2.99 -57.50 14.58
N LYS A 389 -1.76 -57.04 14.82
CA LYS A 389 -0.56 -57.88 14.93
C LYS A 389 -0.10 -57.98 16.38
N SER A 390 0.36 -59.16 16.78
CA SER A 390 1.13 -59.33 18.01
C SER A 390 2.48 -58.62 17.91
N PHE A 391 3.12 -58.35 19.05
CA PHE A 391 4.46 -57.75 19.03
C PHE A 391 5.48 -58.70 18.41
N GLU A 392 5.34 -59.99 18.71
CA GLU A 392 6.10 -61.08 18.15
C GLU A 392 5.97 -61.07 16.62
N GLU A 393 4.76 -61.00 16.06
CA GLU A 393 4.55 -60.85 14.61
C GLU A 393 5.20 -59.56 14.05
N LEU A 394 5.10 -58.44 14.76
CA LEU A 394 5.70 -57.18 14.32
C LEU A 394 7.24 -57.22 14.30
N VAL A 395 7.87 -58.04 15.13
CA VAL A 395 9.33 -58.08 15.27
C VAL A 395 9.98 -59.33 14.66
N GLU A 396 9.25 -60.44 14.54
CA GLU A 396 9.68 -61.67 13.85
C GLU A 396 9.49 -61.59 12.33
N GLU A 397 8.45 -60.90 11.82
CA GLU A 397 8.20 -60.81 10.37
C GLU A 397 9.04 -59.72 9.67
N ALA A 398 9.70 -58.83 10.41
CA ALA A 398 10.26 -57.61 9.86
C ALA A 398 11.69 -57.36 10.34
N ASP A 399 12.66 -57.50 9.41
CA ASP A 399 14.00 -56.97 9.63
C ASP A 399 13.93 -55.46 9.95
N ALA A 400 15.01 -54.90 10.52
CA ALA A 400 15.04 -53.50 10.91
C ALA A 400 14.70 -52.54 9.75
N ARG A 401 14.91 -52.95 8.49
CA ARG A 401 14.56 -52.20 7.28
C ARG A 401 13.06 -52.19 7.03
N THR A 402 12.39 -53.33 7.19
CA THR A 402 10.94 -53.47 7.02
C THR A 402 10.22 -52.64 8.07
N LEU A 403 10.61 -52.77 9.34
CA LEU A 403 10.10 -51.93 10.43
C LEU A 403 10.26 -50.44 10.12
N ALA A 404 11.43 -50.03 9.63
CA ALA A 404 11.72 -48.64 9.27
C ALA A 404 10.77 -48.07 8.20
N GLN A 405 10.22 -48.91 7.31
CA GLN A 405 9.32 -48.55 6.23
C GLN A 405 7.83 -48.75 6.56
N THR A 406 7.51 -49.33 7.71
CA THR A 406 6.12 -49.47 8.16
C THR A 406 5.57 -48.11 8.61
N SER A 407 4.31 -47.84 8.26
CA SER A 407 3.63 -46.61 8.65
C SER A 407 3.20 -46.69 10.12
N ILE A 408 3.40 -45.60 10.87
CA ILE A 408 3.02 -45.50 12.29
C ILE A 408 1.60 -44.93 12.49
N ASN A 409 1.00 -44.41 11.42
CA ASN A 409 -0.34 -43.83 11.41
C ASN A 409 -0.89 -43.67 9.98
N ARG A 410 -2.12 -43.18 9.88
CA ARG A 410 -2.83 -42.89 8.62
C ARG A 410 -2.21 -41.80 7.74
N TYR A 411 -1.26 -41.02 8.27
CA TYR A 411 -0.58 -39.97 7.50
C TYR A 411 0.59 -40.51 6.66
N GLY A 412 0.88 -41.82 6.79
CA GLY A 412 1.95 -42.47 6.05
C GLY A 412 3.34 -42.21 6.63
N THR A 413 3.43 -41.65 7.84
CA THR A 413 4.69 -41.42 8.55
C THR A 413 5.37 -42.75 8.81
N LYS A 414 6.63 -42.88 8.37
CA LYS A 414 7.40 -44.12 8.49
C LYS A 414 8.05 -44.24 9.86
N PHE A 415 8.12 -45.45 10.43
CA PHE A 415 8.71 -45.66 11.76
C PHE A 415 10.18 -45.22 11.83
N SER A 416 10.90 -45.22 10.71
CA SER A 416 12.25 -44.64 10.61
C SER A 416 12.39 -43.22 11.18
N VAL A 417 11.30 -42.44 11.31
CA VAL A 417 11.39 -41.10 11.92
C VAL A 417 11.92 -41.13 13.36
N VAL A 418 11.64 -42.18 14.15
CA VAL A 418 12.09 -42.27 15.56
C VAL A 418 13.55 -42.72 15.70
N PHE A 419 14.18 -43.19 14.62
CA PHE A 419 15.53 -43.77 14.65
C PHE A 419 16.60 -42.74 15.01
N SER A 420 16.38 -41.47 14.63
CA SER A 420 17.28 -40.37 14.98
C SER A 420 17.43 -40.18 16.50
N VAL A 421 16.39 -40.51 17.27
CA VAL A 421 16.40 -40.48 18.74
C VAL A 421 17.12 -41.71 19.28
N HIS A 422 16.83 -42.90 18.76
CA HIS A 422 17.29 -44.17 19.33
C HIS A 422 18.55 -44.76 18.66
N GLY A 423 19.30 -43.96 17.88
CA GLY A 423 20.57 -44.40 17.29
C GLY A 423 20.40 -45.47 16.22
N ASN A 424 19.42 -45.27 15.32
CA ASN A 424 19.14 -46.13 14.17
C ASN A 424 18.73 -47.57 14.50
N SER A 425 18.20 -47.81 15.71
CA SER A 425 17.70 -49.11 16.12
C SER A 425 16.22 -49.05 16.50
N PRO A 426 15.33 -49.78 15.81
CA PRO A 426 13.92 -49.90 16.21
C PRO A 426 13.80 -50.55 17.60
N TYR A 427 14.65 -51.54 17.90
CA TYR A 427 14.66 -52.23 19.19
C TYR A 427 14.95 -51.31 20.36
N ARG A 428 15.84 -50.33 20.19
CA ARG A 428 16.09 -49.31 21.24
C ARG A 428 14.89 -48.40 21.47
N ALA A 429 14.08 -48.13 20.44
CA ALA A 429 12.84 -47.38 20.59
C ALA A 429 11.77 -48.20 21.33
N PHE A 430 11.64 -49.50 21.02
CA PHE A 430 10.74 -50.40 21.74
C PHE A 430 11.16 -50.61 23.19
N LYS A 431 12.46 -50.82 23.45
CA LYS A 431 13.00 -50.95 24.80
C LYS A 431 12.73 -49.70 25.62
N ASP A 432 13.01 -48.52 25.08
CA ASP A 432 12.76 -47.25 25.77
C ASP A 432 11.28 -47.08 26.12
N LEU A 433 10.35 -47.43 25.22
CA LEU A 433 8.92 -47.41 25.54
C LEU A 433 8.57 -48.41 26.66
N ALA A 434 9.05 -49.64 26.58
CA ALA A 434 8.74 -50.69 27.55
C ALA A 434 9.30 -50.42 28.96
N GLU A 435 10.46 -49.79 29.06
CA GLU A 435 11.06 -49.35 30.33
C GLU A 435 10.27 -48.21 31.00
N HIS A 436 9.58 -47.37 30.20
CA HIS A 436 8.95 -46.14 30.68
C HIS A 436 7.43 -46.17 30.65
N ASP A 437 6.82 -47.23 30.12
CA ASP A 437 5.36 -47.38 30.03
C ASP A 437 4.94 -48.78 30.51
N LYS A 438 4.28 -48.81 31.67
CA LYS A 438 3.82 -50.06 32.30
C LYS A 438 2.95 -50.92 31.39
N LYS A 439 2.21 -50.30 30.46
CA LYS A 439 1.39 -51.03 29.49
C LYS A 439 2.25 -51.93 28.60
N TYR A 440 3.49 -51.55 28.32
CA TYR A 440 4.40 -52.24 27.39
C TYR A 440 5.55 -52.96 28.10
N ALA A 441 5.63 -52.91 29.44
CA ALA A 441 6.72 -53.54 30.21
C ALA A 441 6.83 -55.06 29.99
N TYR A 442 5.73 -55.73 29.67
CA TYR A 442 5.71 -57.17 29.35
C TYR A 442 6.52 -57.52 28.10
N LEU A 443 6.85 -56.54 27.24
CA LEU A 443 7.66 -56.73 26.03
C LEU A 443 9.16 -56.83 26.30
N LEU A 444 9.64 -56.40 27.48
CA LEU A 444 11.08 -56.37 27.79
C LEU A 444 11.80 -57.71 27.57
N PRO A 445 11.30 -58.86 28.07
CA PRO A 445 11.97 -60.14 27.87
C PRO A 445 12.04 -60.55 26.39
N VAL A 446 11.04 -60.18 25.59
CA VAL A 446 10.98 -60.48 24.16
C VAL A 446 12.00 -59.63 23.40
N ILE A 447 12.04 -58.32 23.68
CA ILE A 447 12.99 -57.38 23.09
C ILE A 447 14.45 -57.79 23.38
N GLU A 448 14.73 -58.25 24.60
CA GLU A 448 16.08 -58.67 25.01
C GLU A 448 16.55 -59.93 24.28
N LYS A 449 15.67 -60.90 24.04
CA LYS A 449 15.99 -62.08 23.22
C LYS A 449 16.32 -61.71 21.78
N LEU A 450 15.55 -60.79 21.20
CA LEU A 450 15.69 -60.38 19.80
C LEU A 450 16.97 -59.57 19.53
N LYS A 451 17.47 -58.83 20.53
CA LYS A 451 18.74 -58.08 20.44
C LYS A 451 19.96 -58.99 20.20
N HIS A 452 19.88 -60.27 20.53
CA HIS A 452 20.95 -61.23 20.30
C HIS A 452 20.88 -61.92 18.93
N ALA A 453 19.79 -61.74 18.19
CA ALA A 453 19.56 -62.35 16.88
C ALA A 453 19.81 -61.40 15.69
N ALA A 454 19.90 -60.08 15.94
CA ALA A 454 20.15 -59.02 14.97
C ALA A 454 21.50 -58.33 15.22
#